data_AF-A0A6F9BHC1-F1
#
_entry.id   AF-A0A6F9BHC1-F1
#
_cell.length_a   1.000
_cell.length_b   1.000
_cell.length_c   1.000
_cell.angle_alpha   90.00
_cell.angle_beta   90.00
_cell.angle_gamma   90.00
#
_symmetry.space_group_name_H-M   'P 1'
#
loop_
_entity.id
_entity.type
_entity.pdbx_description
1 polymer ?
#
loop_
_entity_poly.entity_id
_entity_poly.type
_entity_poly.pdbx_seq_one_letter_code
_entity_poly.pdbx_strand_id
1 'polypeptide(L)'
;MDSNVQKRRENKKSLRVKVISLGNAEVGKVRDREIKVNIFDMAGHPFFYEDSQGVVLVYDVGLRESFDALDSWLGEMKQEMGSMVNMESIVFVVCANKSGEGISEMFQAFFSSITDMCENGGKRPVAEVSVGFTKEQADTIRRIRNSKDSWDMLGVKPGATREEVNKAYRKLAVLLHPDKCVAPGSEDAFKAVVNARTSLLKNIK
;
A
#
# COMPACT_ATOMS: atom_id res chain seq x y z
N MET A 1 15.45 -45.00 -42.48
CA MET A 1 15.90 -43.63 -42.76
C MET A 1 14.89 -42.70 -42.14
N ASP A 2 15.36 -42.00 -41.11
CA ASP A 2 14.59 -41.44 -40.01
C ASP A 2 13.76 -40.22 -40.38
N SER A 3 12.49 -40.24 -39.96
CA SER A 3 11.63 -39.06 -39.91
C SER A 3 11.70 -38.46 -38.50
N ASN A 4 12.67 -37.58 -38.26
CA ASN A 4 12.81 -36.87 -36.99
C ASN A 4 12.16 -35.48 -37.09
N VAL A 5 10.85 -35.40 -36.82
CA VAL A 5 10.16 -34.12 -36.61
C VAL A 5 10.40 -33.71 -35.16
N GLN A 6 11.44 -32.91 -34.96
CA GLN A 6 11.80 -32.37 -33.66
C GLN A 6 10.75 -31.34 -33.22
N LYS A 7 9.86 -31.76 -32.31
CA LYS A 7 8.95 -30.86 -31.58
C LYS A 7 9.77 -29.73 -30.96
N ARG A 8 9.62 -28.50 -31.47
CA ARG A 8 10.18 -27.29 -30.85
C ARG A 8 9.68 -27.22 -29.40
N ARG A 9 10.57 -27.47 -28.45
CA ARG A 9 10.36 -27.14 -27.04
C ARG A 9 10.31 -25.62 -26.95
N GLU A 10 9.12 -25.07 -26.73
CA GLU A 10 8.98 -23.68 -26.32
C GLU A 10 9.71 -23.52 -24.98
N ASN A 11 10.78 -22.71 -24.97
CA ASN A 11 11.43 -22.27 -23.75
C ASN A 11 10.46 -21.33 -23.01
N LYS A 12 9.59 -21.89 -22.16
CA LYS A 12 8.91 -21.11 -21.12
C LYS A 12 9.99 -20.62 -20.16
N LYS A 13 10.39 -19.35 -20.30
CA LYS A 13 11.28 -18.68 -19.36
C LYS A 13 10.67 -18.83 -17.95
N SER A 14 11.42 -19.46 -17.04
CA SER A 14 11.07 -19.53 -15.62
C SER A 14 10.98 -18.10 -15.08
N LEU A 15 9.82 -17.73 -14.55
CA LEU A 15 9.63 -16.46 -13.86
C LEU A 15 10.32 -16.58 -12.50
N ARG A 16 11.35 -15.76 -12.28
CA ARG A 16 11.98 -15.62 -10.96
C ARG A 16 11.19 -14.58 -10.19
N VAL A 17 10.69 -14.95 -9.02
CA VAL A 17 10.00 -14.05 -8.08
C VAL A 17 10.86 -13.94 -6.83
N LYS A 18 11.34 -12.73 -6.51
CA LYS A 18 12.03 -12.44 -5.25
C LYS A 18 11.00 -11.89 -4.26
N VAL A 19 10.77 -12.64 -3.20
CA VAL A 19 10.06 -12.28 -1.96
C VAL A 19 11.12 -12.12 -0.87
N ILE A 20 10.77 -11.60 0.31
CA ILE A 20 11.73 -11.18 1.32
C ILE A 20 11.46 -11.98 2.65
N SER A 21 12.08 -13.17 2.83
CA SER A 21 12.43 -13.95 4.08
C SER A 21 13.53 -15.07 3.91
N LEU A 22 14.63 -15.13 4.67
CA LEU A 22 15.89 -15.89 4.47
C LEU A 22 15.66 -17.41 4.36
N GLY A 23 15.84 -17.98 3.17
CA GLY A 23 15.77 -19.42 2.94
C GLY A 23 16.18 -19.85 1.52
N ASN A 24 16.41 -21.15 1.33
CA ASN A 24 16.62 -21.73 -0.01
C ASN A 24 15.40 -21.49 -0.89
N ALA A 25 15.62 -21.27 -2.19
CA ALA A 25 14.53 -20.97 -3.10
C ALA A 25 13.49 -22.10 -3.17
N GLU A 26 12.25 -21.79 -2.85
CA GLU A 26 11.14 -22.75 -2.91
C GLU A 26 10.52 -22.75 -4.32
N VAL A 27 10.14 -23.94 -4.79
CA VAL A 27 9.41 -24.10 -6.05
C VAL A 27 7.92 -24.17 -5.74
N GLY A 28 7.19 -23.15 -6.14
CA GLY A 28 5.74 -23.07 -6.03
C GLY A 28 5.08 -23.24 -7.39
N LYS A 29 3.78 -23.55 -7.38
CA LYS A 29 2.95 -23.51 -8.60
C LYS A 29 1.88 -22.43 -8.43
N VAL A 30 1.83 -21.51 -9.38
CA VAL A 30 0.79 -20.48 -9.47
C VAL A 30 0.11 -20.63 -10.81
N ARG A 31 -1.19 -20.93 -10.78
CA ARG A 31 -1.94 -21.38 -11.96
C ARG A 31 -1.21 -22.58 -12.61
N ASP A 32 -0.78 -22.44 -13.86
CA ASP A 32 -0.02 -23.46 -14.61
C ASP A 32 1.46 -23.15 -14.76
N ARG A 33 1.99 -22.21 -13.96
CA ARG A 33 3.41 -21.85 -13.97
C ARG A 33 4.12 -22.35 -12.72
N GLU A 34 5.29 -22.94 -12.92
CA GLU A 34 6.27 -23.13 -11.87
C GLU A 34 6.99 -21.81 -11.62
N ILE A 35 6.95 -21.36 -10.38
CA ILE A 35 7.67 -20.18 -9.92
C ILE A 35 8.79 -20.61 -8.99
N LYS A 36 9.96 -20.00 -9.17
CA LYS A 36 11.05 -20.11 -8.21
C LYS A 36 11.03 -18.87 -7.35
N VAL A 37 10.72 -19.05 -6.07
CA VAL A 37 10.64 -17.96 -5.10
C VAL A 37 11.95 -17.89 -4.34
N ASN A 38 12.67 -16.78 -4.46
CA ASN A 38 13.80 -16.51 -3.55
C ASN A 38 13.27 -15.62 -2.44
N ILE A 39 13.50 -15.99 -1.19
CA ILE A 39 12.94 -15.29 -0.04
C ILE A 39 14.16 -14.71 0.76
N PHE A 40 14.21 -13.40 1.05
CA PHE A 40 15.24 -12.67 1.86
C PHE A 40 14.76 -12.03 3.21
N ASP A 41 15.13 -12.45 4.42
CA ASP A 41 14.52 -11.92 5.68
C ASP A 41 15.29 -10.71 6.14
N MET A 42 14.56 -9.62 6.27
CA MET A 42 15.15 -8.31 6.54
C MET A 42 15.20 -8.10 8.03
N ALA A 43 16.28 -8.59 8.64
CA ALA A 43 16.75 -8.11 9.92
C ALA A 43 17.49 -6.74 9.79
N GLY A 44 17.07 -5.87 8.85
CA GLY A 44 17.65 -4.55 8.64
C GLY A 44 18.98 -4.49 7.86
N HIS A 45 19.24 -5.43 6.95
CA HIS A 45 20.46 -5.41 6.13
C HIS A 45 20.22 -4.72 4.75
N PRO A 46 20.91 -3.62 4.40
CA PRO A 46 20.55 -2.73 3.27
C PRO A 46 20.58 -3.36 1.87
N PHE A 47 21.40 -4.40 1.66
CA PHE A 47 21.76 -4.91 0.33
C PHE A 47 20.67 -5.71 -0.43
N PHE A 48 19.49 -5.92 0.14
CA PHE A 48 18.53 -6.91 -0.40
C PHE A 48 17.33 -6.33 -1.13
N TYR A 49 17.24 -5.00 -1.25
CA TYR A 49 16.12 -4.36 -1.93
C TYR A 49 16.22 -4.46 -3.46
N GLU A 50 17.42 -4.45 -4.04
CA GLU A 50 17.63 -4.48 -5.50
C GLU A 50 16.97 -5.71 -6.18
N ASP A 51 16.30 -5.46 -7.32
CA ASP A 51 15.53 -6.44 -8.10
C ASP A 51 14.33 -7.11 -7.38
N SER A 52 13.85 -6.54 -6.27
CA SER A 52 12.65 -7.07 -5.60
C SER A 52 11.42 -6.94 -6.49
N GLN A 53 10.66 -8.02 -6.66
CA GLN A 53 9.39 -8.02 -7.43
C GLN A 53 8.17 -8.07 -6.51
N GLY A 54 8.35 -8.56 -5.29
CA GLY A 54 7.33 -8.65 -4.27
C GLY A 54 7.87 -8.28 -2.90
N VAL A 55 7.12 -7.49 -2.14
CA VAL A 55 7.39 -7.14 -0.74
C VAL A 55 6.19 -7.52 0.12
N VAL A 56 6.47 -8.25 1.21
CA VAL A 56 5.49 -8.56 2.26
C VAL A 56 5.82 -7.68 3.47
N LEU A 57 4.95 -6.72 3.76
CA LEU A 57 5.05 -5.88 4.95
C LEU A 57 4.22 -6.52 6.06
N VAL A 58 4.83 -6.78 7.20
CA VAL A 58 4.16 -7.45 8.32
C VAL A 58 4.09 -6.51 9.52
N TYR A 59 2.93 -6.43 10.15
CA TYR A 59 2.77 -5.74 11.44
C TYR A 59 2.01 -6.63 12.42
N ASP A 60 2.22 -6.40 13.71
CA ASP A 60 1.49 -7.09 14.78
C ASP A 60 0.19 -6.33 15.09
N VAL A 61 -0.94 -7.04 15.02
CA VAL A 61 -2.27 -6.46 15.28
C VAL A 61 -2.42 -5.99 16.73
N GLY A 62 -1.64 -6.56 17.65
CA GLY A 62 -1.58 -6.15 19.05
C GLY A 62 -0.69 -4.93 19.32
N LEU A 63 0.14 -4.51 18.37
CA LEU A 63 1.15 -3.45 18.57
C LEU A 63 1.02 -2.37 17.49
N ARG A 64 0.34 -1.26 17.82
CA ARG A 64 0.08 -0.16 16.88
C ARG A 64 1.35 0.44 16.29
N GLU A 65 2.40 0.54 17.09
CA GLU A 65 3.70 1.08 16.69
C GLU A 65 4.31 0.30 15.53
N SER A 66 4.05 -1.02 15.44
CA SER A 66 4.52 -1.85 14.33
C SER A 66 3.83 -1.50 13.00
N PHE A 67 2.55 -1.10 13.04
CA PHE A 67 1.83 -0.61 11.87
C PHE A 67 2.31 0.77 11.45
N ASP A 68 2.49 1.68 12.42
CA ASP A 68 2.96 3.04 12.15
C ASP A 68 4.40 3.04 11.60
N ALA A 69 5.22 2.04 11.93
CA ALA A 69 6.57 1.87 11.38
C ALA A 69 6.62 1.49 9.88
N LEU A 70 5.53 0.99 9.29
CA LEU A 70 5.50 0.55 7.89
C LEU A 70 5.82 1.70 6.91
N ASP A 71 5.39 2.92 7.23
CA ASP A 71 5.68 4.10 6.41
C ASP A 71 7.20 4.41 6.40
N SER A 72 7.87 4.21 7.54
CA SER A 72 9.33 4.38 7.66
C SER A 72 10.07 3.32 6.85
N TRP A 73 9.64 2.05 6.92
CA TRP A 73 10.21 0.96 6.12
C TRP A 73 10.07 1.21 4.61
N LEU A 74 8.91 1.69 4.16
CA LEU A 74 8.71 2.10 2.77
C LEU A 74 9.59 3.29 2.38
N GLY A 75 9.83 4.22 3.31
CA GLY A 75 10.76 5.34 3.11
C GLY A 75 12.20 4.88 2.95
N GLU A 76 12.67 4.00 3.84
CA GLU A 76 14.01 3.39 3.80
C GLU A 76 14.23 2.63 2.48
N MET A 77 13.31 1.74 2.12
CA MET A 77 13.38 0.99 0.86
C MET A 77 13.52 1.92 -0.36
N LYS A 78 12.74 3.00 -0.41
CA LYS A 78 12.84 3.99 -1.50
C LYS A 78 14.18 4.71 -1.53
N GLN A 79 14.76 4.97 -0.37
CA GLN A 79 16.05 5.64 -0.25
C GLN A 79 17.18 4.71 -0.72
N GLU A 80 17.17 3.46 -0.27
CA GLU A 80 18.19 2.45 -0.59
C GLU A 80 18.16 2.01 -2.07
N MET A 81 16.97 1.88 -2.66
CA MET A 81 16.82 1.54 -4.08
C MET A 81 17.30 2.64 -5.03
N GLY A 82 17.46 3.88 -4.54
CA GLY A 82 17.84 5.03 -5.36
C GLY A 82 16.76 5.46 -6.36
N SER A 83 17.04 6.51 -7.13
CA SER A 83 16.07 7.17 -8.02
C SER A 83 15.76 6.40 -9.32
N MET A 84 16.47 5.31 -9.60
CA MET A 84 16.35 4.55 -10.85
C MET A 84 15.32 3.41 -10.79
N VAL A 85 14.85 3.03 -9.60
CA VAL A 85 13.90 1.93 -9.44
C VAL A 85 12.46 2.44 -9.44
N ASN A 86 11.63 1.84 -10.29
CA ASN A 86 10.21 2.14 -10.31
C ASN A 86 9.48 1.33 -9.22
N MET A 87 9.06 1.97 -8.13
CA MET A 87 8.26 1.31 -7.08
C MET A 87 6.94 0.72 -7.60
N GLU A 88 6.43 1.18 -8.76
CA GLU A 88 5.23 0.63 -9.40
C GLU A 88 5.46 -0.76 -10.00
N SER A 89 6.72 -1.15 -10.27
CA SER A 89 7.10 -2.50 -10.72
C SER A 89 7.33 -3.47 -9.56
N ILE A 90 6.82 -3.15 -8.37
CA ILE A 90 6.89 -4.01 -7.19
C ILE A 90 5.48 -4.27 -6.67
N VAL A 91 5.16 -5.54 -6.41
CA VAL A 91 3.91 -5.92 -5.75
C VAL A 91 4.12 -5.81 -4.26
N PHE A 92 3.24 -5.09 -3.57
CA PHE A 92 3.24 -5.01 -2.11
C PHE A 92 2.04 -5.74 -1.56
N VAL A 93 2.23 -6.43 -0.45
CA VAL A 93 1.14 -6.93 0.38
C VAL A 93 1.42 -6.58 1.82
N VAL A 94 0.37 -6.20 2.56
CA VAL A 94 0.46 -5.90 4.00
C VAL A 94 -0.28 -6.99 4.75
N CYS A 95 0.40 -7.61 5.70
CA CYS A 95 -0.08 -8.74 6.48
C CYS A 95 -0.17 -8.36 7.96
N ALA A 96 -1.35 -8.55 8.53
CA ALA A 96 -1.63 -8.33 9.93
C ALA A 96 -1.39 -9.65 10.68
N ASN A 97 -0.28 -9.77 11.39
CA ASN A 97 0.12 -11.00 12.06
C ASN A 97 -0.67 -11.18 13.37
N LYS A 98 -1.60 -12.14 13.44
CA LYS A 98 -2.26 -12.56 14.69
C LYS A 98 -2.96 -13.92 14.65
N SER A 99 -3.61 -14.30 13.54
CA SER A 99 -4.52 -15.45 13.52
C SER A 99 -4.28 -16.51 12.45
N GLY A 100 -3.27 -16.38 11.57
CA GLY A 100 -2.99 -17.37 10.51
C GLY A 100 -4.04 -17.46 9.40
N GLU A 101 -5.26 -16.97 9.65
CA GLU A 101 -6.38 -16.91 8.73
C GLU A 101 -6.08 -15.98 7.54
N GLY A 102 -6.43 -16.42 6.33
CA GLY A 102 -6.24 -15.63 5.11
C GLY A 102 -4.81 -15.64 4.54
N ILE A 103 -3.84 -16.29 5.19
CA ILE A 103 -2.44 -16.33 4.73
C ILE A 103 -2.34 -16.99 3.35
N SER A 104 -3.04 -18.10 3.12
CA SER A 104 -2.98 -18.83 1.86
C SER A 104 -3.57 -18.01 0.72
N GLU A 105 -4.73 -17.39 0.92
CA GLU A 105 -5.40 -16.52 -0.03
C GLU A 105 -4.57 -15.29 -0.35
N MET A 106 -3.96 -14.69 0.68
CA MET A 106 -3.05 -13.56 0.55
C MET A 106 -1.84 -13.91 -0.34
N PHE A 107 -1.14 -15.01 -0.04
CA PHE A 107 0.02 -15.42 -0.85
C PHE A 107 -0.38 -15.84 -2.27
N GLN A 108 -1.53 -16.50 -2.46
CA GLN A 108 -2.04 -16.81 -3.80
C GLN A 108 -2.27 -15.54 -4.63
N ALA A 109 -2.95 -14.54 -4.06
CA ALA A 109 -3.19 -13.26 -4.73
C ALA A 109 -1.88 -12.50 -5.00
N PHE A 110 -0.96 -12.50 -4.04
CA PHE A 110 0.35 -11.87 -4.15
C PHE A 110 1.18 -12.46 -5.28
N PHE A 111 1.38 -13.79 -5.29
CA PHE A 111 2.15 -14.43 -6.36
C PHE A 111 1.47 -14.38 -7.73
N SER A 112 0.14 -14.42 -7.77
CA SER A 112 -0.62 -14.18 -9.00
C SER A 112 -0.31 -12.79 -9.57
N SER A 113 -0.36 -11.76 -8.72
CA SER A 113 -0.09 -10.37 -9.13
C SER A 113 1.34 -10.18 -9.63
N ILE A 114 2.33 -10.83 -8.99
CA ILE A 114 3.73 -10.79 -9.44
C ILE A 114 3.86 -11.49 -10.79
N THR A 115 3.20 -12.65 -10.96
CA THR A 115 3.22 -13.40 -12.22
C THR A 115 2.65 -12.55 -13.35
N ASP A 116 1.48 -11.93 -13.15
CA ASP A 116 0.82 -11.07 -14.13
C ASP A 116 1.69 -9.83 -14.48
N MET A 117 2.36 -9.24 -13.49
CA MET A 117 3.31 -8.14 -13.71
C MET A 117 4.55 -8.58 -14.52
N CYS A 118 5.12 -9.74 -14.21
CA CYS A 118 6.26 -10.27 -14.95
C CYS A 118 5.91 -10.61 -16.41
N GLU A 119 4.70 -11.12 -16.65
CA GLU A 119 4.19 -11.38 -18.00
C GLU A 119 4.03 -10.07 -18.80
N ASN A 120 3.66 -8.98 -18.13
CA ASN A 120 3.57 -7.64 -18.71
C ASN A 120 4.90 -6.88 -18.77
N GLY A 121 6.04 -7.60 -18.76
CA GLY A 121 7.36 -7.00 -18.92
C GLY A 121 7.80 -6.14 -17.73
N GLY A 122 7.35 -6.48 -16.52
CA GLY A 122 7.65 -5.73 -15.29
C GLY A 122 6.75 -4.52 -15.07
N LYS A 123 5.71 -4.34 -15.87
CA LYS A 123 4.70 -3.29 -15.67
C LYS A 123 3.49 -3.87 -14.97
N ARG A 124 2.93 -3.13 -14.00
CA ARG A 124 1.65 -3.52 -13.40
C ARG A 124 0.59 -3.59 -14.49
N PRO A 125 -0.26 -4.64 -14.49
CA PRO A 125 -1.51 -4.59 -15.22
C PRO A 125 -2.27 -3.33 -14.79
N VAL A 126 -2.85 -2.61 -15.75
CA VAL A 126 -3.72 -1.48 -15.43
C VAL A 126 -4.90 -2.06 -14.66
N ALA A 127 -5.02 -1.72 -13.38
CA ALA A 127 -6.14 -2.18 -12.57
C ALA A 127 -7.43 -1.60 -13.18
N GLU A 128 -8.32 -2.47 -13.65
CA GLU A 128 -9.66 -2.05 -14.11
C GLU A 128 -10.52 -1.50 -12.96
N VAL A 129 -10.15 -1.83 -11.72
CA VAL A 129 -10.83 -1.37 -10.50
C VAL A 129 -10.11 -0.12 -9.97
N SER A 130 -10.62 1.07 -10.32
CA SER A 130 -10.22 2.29 -9.62
C SER A 130 -10.75 2.22 -8.19
N VAL A 131 -9.86 2.32 -7.20
CA VAL A 131 -10.27 2.59 -5.82
C VAL A 131 -11.12 3.86 -5.86
N GLY A 132 -12.37 3.81 -5.38
CA GLY A 132 -13.36 4.89 -5.56
C GLY A 132 -13.03 6.20 -4.83
N PHE A 133 -11.79 6.36 -4.38
CA PHE A 133 -11.29 7.51 -3.65
C PHE A 133 -9.83 7.79 -3.99
N THR A 134 -9.42 9.05 -3.83
CA THR A 134 -8.07 9.51 -4.10
C THR A 134 -7.13 9.26 -2.92
N LYS A 135 -5.82 9.22 -3.20
CA LYS A 135 -4.80 9.19 -2.15
C LYS A 135 -4.94 10.37 -1.17
N GLU A 136 -5.22 11.57 -1.69
CA GLU A 136 -5.43 12.76 -0.88
C GLU A 136 -6.63 12.61 0.08
N GLN A 137 -7.72 11.98 -0.37
CA GLN A 137 -8.87 11.68 0.49
C GLN A 137 -8.47 10.73 1.62
N ALA A 138 -7.77 9.62 1.31
CA ALA A 138 -7.31 8.66 2.31
C ALA A 138 -6.34 9.28 3.33
N ASP A 139 -5.35 10.05 2.85
CA ASP A 139 -4.37 10.74 3.69
C ASP A 139 -5.06 11.76 4.62
N THR A 140 -6.05 12.49 4.11
CA THR A 140 -6.82 13.47 4.88
C THR A 140 -7.66 12.79 5.97
N ILE A 141 -8.33 11.68 5.67
CA ILE A 141 -9.10 10.90 6.65
C ILE A 141 -8.17 10.38 7.75
N ARG A 142 -7.01 9.83 7.39
CA ARG A 142 -5.99 9.36 8.34
C ARG A 142 -5.52 10.49 9.25
N ARG A 143 -5.25 11.68 8.69
CA ARG A 143 -4.84 12.87 9.45
C ARG A 143 -5.93 13.32 10.45
N ILE A 144 -7.18 13.41 10.01
CA ILE A 144 -8.31 13.80 10.87
C ILE A 144 -8.47 12.81 12.02
N ARG A 145 -8.41 11.51 11.74
CA ARG A 145 -8.54 10.46 12.76
C ARG A 145 -7.45 10.51 13.83
N ASN A 146 -6.24 10.93 13.45
CA ASN A 146 -5.09 11.02 14.36
C ASN A 146 -4.86 12.44 14.92
N SER A 147 -5.75 13.38 14.61
CA SER A 147 -5.61 14.77 15.07
C SER A 147 -5.82 14.90 16.58
N LYS A 148 -5.05 15.78 17.21
CA LYS A 148 -5.06 15.96 18.67
C LYS A 148 -6.13 16.96 19.15
N ASP A 149 -6.48 17.92 18.30
CA ASP A 149 -7.43 18.98 18.62
C ASP A 149 -8.15 19.50 17.37
N SER A 150 -9.12 20.40 17.57
CA SER A 150 -9.94 20.96 16.49
C SER A 150 -9.18 21.85 15.51
N TRP A 151 -8.09 22.50 15.94
CA TRP A 151 -7.26 23.32 15.05
C TRP A 151 -6.47 22.44 14.09
N ASP A 152 -5.81 21.42 14.65
CA ASP A 152 -5.06 20.40 13.89
C ASP A 152 -5.98 19.65 12.92
N MET A 153 -7.18 19.25 13.36
CA MET A 153 -8.17 18.59 12.52
C MET A 153 -8.50 19.39 11.25
N LEU A 154 -8.74 20.69 11.40
CA LEU A 154 -9.00 21.59 10.29
C LEU A 154 -7.73 22.04 9.54
N GLY A 155 -6.53 21.77 10.07
CA GLY A 155 -5.27 22.19 9.47
C GLY A 155 -5.04 23.70 9.58
N VAL A 156 -5.52 24.33 10.66
CA VAL A 156 -5.33 25.75 10.94
C VAL A 156 -4.55 25.94 12.25
N LYS A 157 -3.92 27.10 12.42
CA LYS A 157 -3.17 27.40 13.67
C LYS A 157 -4.13 27.84 14.78
N PRO A 158 -3.78 27.59 16.06
CA PRO A 158 -4.49 28.21 17.19
C PRO A 158 -4.54 29.73 17.04
N GLY A 159 -5.73 30.31 17.19
CA GLY A 159 -5.95 31.75 16.99
C GLY A 159 -6.30 32.15 15.55
N ALA A 160 -6.49 31.19 14.64
CA ALA A 160 -6.98 31.49 13.29
C ALA A 160 -8.36 32.16 13.32
N THR A 161 -8.61 33.05 12.35
CA THR A 161 -9.85 33.84 12.31
C THR A 161 -11.06 33.00 11.91
N ARG A 162 -12.27 33.56 12.10
CA ARG A 162 -13.52 32.92 11.66
C ARG A 162 -13.50 32.61 10.16
N GLU A 163 -12.90 33.49 9.36
CA GLU A 163 -12.76 33.35 7.91
C GLU A 163 -11.82 32.19 7.57
N GLU A 164 -10.67 32.09 8.24
CA GLU A 164 -9.69 31.03 8.02
C GLU A 164 -10.27 29.65 8.37
N VAL A 165 -10.96 29.54 9.51
CA VAL A 165 -11.66 28.32 9.93
C VAL A 165 -12.72 27.91 8.91
N ASN A 166 -13.55 28.84 8.44
CA ASN A 166 -14.57 28.54 7.44
C ASN A 166 -13.95 28.16 6.08
N LYS A 167 -12.84 28.79 5.68
CA LYS A 167 -12.12 28.47 4.44
C LYS A 167 -11.54 27.06 4.50
N ALA A 168 -10.90 26.69 5.62
CA ALA A 168 -10.34 25.36 5.83
C ALA A 168 -11.44 24.29 5.83
N TYR A 169 -12.52 24.53 6.57
CA TYR A 169 -13.69 23.64 6.58
C TYR A 169 -14.26 23.40 5.18
N ARG A 170 -14.46 24.45 4.37
CA ARG A 170 -15.04 24.29 3.02
C ARG A 170 -14.19 23.38 2.13
N LYS A 171 -12.86 23.50 2.22
CA LYS A 171 -11.93 22.62 1.49
C LYS A 171 -12.10 21.16 1.90
N LEU A 172 -12.10 20.88 3.20
CA LEU A 172 -12.28 19.53 3.73
C LEU A 172 -13.67 18.96 3.44
N ALA A 173 -14.72 19.79 3.53
CA ALA A 173 -16.09 19.39 3.26
C ALA A 173 -16.28 18.98 1.79
N VAL A 174 -15.67 19.69 0.84
CA VAL A 174 -15.71 19.31 -0.58
C VAL A 174 -14.94 18.01 -0.83
N LEU A 175 -13.80 17.82 -0.18
CA LEU A 175 -12.94 16.65 -0.34
C LEU A 175 -13.56 15.38 0.24
N LEU A 176 -14.21 15.48 1.41
CA LEU A 176 -14.69 14.36 2.21
C LEU A 176 -16.22 14.17 2.18
N HIS A 177 -16.94 14.92 1.35
CA HIS A 177 -18.39 14.77 1.26
C HIS A 177 -18.77 13.32 0.93
N PRO A 178 -19.72 12.68 1.63
CA PRO A 178 -20.12 11.29 1.39
C PRO A 178 -20.48 10.99 -0.07
N ASP A 179 -21.15 11.92 -0.76
CA ASP A 179 -21.49 11.78 -2.18
C ASP A 179 -20.28 11.71 -3.13
N LYS A 180 -19.12 12.22 -2.72
CA LYS A 180 -17.90 12.31 -3.55
C LYS A 180 -16.77 11.41 -3.05
N CYS A 181 -16.82 10.97 -1.80
CA CYS A 181 -15.76 10.23 -1.14
C CYS A 181 -16.32 8.95 -0.53
N VAL A 182 -16.19 7.85 -1.27
CA VAL A 182 -16.56 6.50 -0.79
C VAL A 182 -15.43 5.81 -0.01
N ALA A 183 -14.42 6.58 0.43
CA ALA A 183 -13.32 6.05 1.24
C ALA A 183 -13.84 5.55 2.60
N PRO A 184 -13.34 4.40 3.09
CA PRO A 184 -13.66 3.94 4.43
C PRO A 184 -13.34 5.01 5.49
N GLY A 185 -14.31 5.32 6.36
CA GLY A 185 -14.16 6.33 7.40
C GLY A 185 -14.32 7.80 6.93
N SER A 186 -14.69 8.05 5.67
CA SER A 186 -14.94 9.41 5.17
C SER A 186 -16.07 10.11 5.93
N GLU A 187 -17.16 9.40 6.24
CA GLU A 187 -18.32 9.94 6.95
C GLU A 187 -17.96 10.37 8.38
N ASP A 188 -17.23 9.53 9.11
CA ASP A 188 -16.77 9.85 10.47
C ASP A 188 -15.79 11.04 10.46
N ALA A 189 -14.87 11.08 9.49
CA ALA A 189 -13.96 12.21 9.32
C ALA A 189 -14.72 13.50 8.98
N PHE A 190 -15.77 13.43 8.15
CA PHE A 190 -16.62 14.57 7.82
C PHE A 190 -17.37 15.09 9.05
N LYS A 191 -17.99 14.20 9.84
CA LYS A 191 -18.64 14.54 11.11
C LYS A 191 -17.66 15.20 12.08
N ALA A 192 -16.44 14.66 12.20
CA ALA A 192 -15.40 15.23 13.05
C ALA A 192 -15.05 16.66 12.62
N VAL A 193 -14.87 16.90 11.32
CA VAL A 193 -14.58 18.23 10.75
C VAL A 193 -15.73 19.23 10.99
N VAL A 194 -16.99 18.80 10.90
CA VAL A 194 -18.16 19.63 11.24
C VAL A 194 -18.15 20.04 12.72
N ASN A 195 -17.87 19.07 13.60
CA ASN A 195 -17.78 19.31 15.03
C ASN A 195 -16.63 20.27 15.38
N ALA A 196 -15.44 20.06 14.80
CA ALA A 196 -14.28 20.93 14.99
C ALA A 196 -14.56 22.37 14.59
N ARG A 197 -15.15 22.60 13.41
CA ARG A 197 -15.57 23.94 12.98
C ARG A 197 -16.52 24.59 13.99
N THR A 198 -17.53 23.85 14.43
CA THR A 198 -18.55 24.36 15.35
C THR A 198 -17.93 24.77 16.68
N SER A 199 -17.04 23.93 17.22
CA SER A 199 -16.33 24.21 18.47
C SER A 199 -15.42 25.44 18.36
N LEU A 200 -14.67 25.58 17.26
CA LEU A 200 -13.78 26.73 17.06
C LEU A 200 -14.56 28.03 16.90
N LEU A 201 -15.64 28.04 16.10
CA LEU A 201 -16.44 29.25 15.88
C LEU A 201 -17.21 29.70 17.13
N LYS A 202 -17.43 28.83 18.12
CA LYS A 202 -17.97 29.21 19.43
C LYS A 202 -16.95 29.94 20.31
N ASN A 203 -15.67 29.58 20.17
CA ASN A 203 -14.59 30.09 21.02
C ASN A 203 -13.87 31.32 20.43
N ILE A 204 -14.01 31.57 19.13
CA ILE A 204 -13.49 32.78 18.48
C ILE A 204 -14.45 33.94 18.76
N LYS A 205 -14.00 34.86 19.63
CA LYS A 205 -14.68 36.13 19.93
C LYS A 205 -14.66 37.09 18.74
#